data_AF-A0A6L9QWA0-F1
#
_entry.id   AF-A0A6L9QWA0-F1
#
_cell.length_a   1.000
_cell.length_b   1.000
_cell.length_c   1.000
_cell.angle_alpha   90.00
_cell.angle_beta   90.00
_cell.angle_gamma   90.00
#
_symmetry.space_group_name_H-M   'P 1'
#
loop_
_entity.id
_entity.type
_entity.pdbx_description
1 polymer ?
#
loop_
_entity_poly.entity_id
_entity_poly.type
_entity_poly.pdbx_seq_one_letter_code
_entity_poly.pdbx_strand_id
1 'polypeptide(L)'
;PTPRAADAAAAVEAMLADVPGDGDGTDFDALTARRLRERRDLLAEFAGHQPPDIEVSTVGHLHGSFHGGHLRYGGSGNVTAVLGWDGLTTGPVAGEVVRSAARLFACDDERGLDLDRVQAFVRGHRSAYPLDAGQIQAAVHREWWERLCDVAPLRHRYLGEDGAGGRGPASLVAWWSAQLDRTLDVFAAPYTDANADAYADGADDGHAYG
;
A
#
# COMPACT_ATOMS: atom_id res chain seq x y z
N PRO A 1 10.53 -4.53 11.77
CA PRO A 1 11.34 -5.23 10.74
C PRO A 1 10.53 -5.49 9.46
N THR A 2 11.15 -5.32 8.30
CA THR A 2 10.54 -5.63 7.00
C THR A 2 10.32 -7.15 6.90
N PRO A 3 9.12 -7.63 6.52
CA PRO A 3 8.85 -9.06 6.44
C PRO A 3 9.73 -9.72 5.36
N ARG A 4 10.06 -11.00 5.53
CA ARG A 4 10.85 -11.75 4.55
C ARG A 4 9.93 -12.59 3.68
N ALA A 5 10.16 -12.58 2.37
CA ALA A 5 9.40 -13.41 1.42
C ALA A 5 9.48 -14.90 1.75
N ALA A 6 10.64 -15.39 2.24
CA ALA A 6 10.82 -16.78 2.63
C ALA A 6 9.91 -17.23 3.79
N ASP A 7 9.66 -16.34 4.77
CA ASP A 7 8.77 -16.65 5.90
C ASP A 7 7.31 -16.72 5.42
N ALA A 8 6.91 -15.79 4.55
CA ALA A 8 5.60 -15.80 3.93
C ALA A 8 5.41 -17.05 3.05
N ALA A 9 6.42 -17.44 2.27
CA ALA A 9 6.37 -18.63 1.43
C ALA A 9 6.23 -19.90 2.26
N ALA A 10 7.00 -20.03 3.36
CA ALA A 10 6.87 -21.16 4.28
C ALA A 10 5.47 -21.22 4.92
N ALA A 11 4.88 -20.08 5.25
CA ALA A 11 3.51 -20.02 5.76
C ALA A 11 2.48 -20.45 4.69
N VAL A 12 2.66 -20.04 3.43
CA VAL A 12 1.78 -20.49 2.33
C VAL A 12 1.89 -21.99 2.09
N GLU A 13 3.10 -22.56 2.14
CA GLU A 13 3.30 -24.01 1.99
C GLU A 13 2.65 -24.80 3.14
N ALA A 14 2.75 -24.31 4.38
CA ALA A 14 2.04 -24.91 5.51
C ALA A 14 0.52 -24.89 5.28
N MET A 15 -0.02 -23.76 4.84
CA MET A 15 -1.45 -23.64 4.52
C MET A 15 -1.87 -24.56 3.38
N LEU A 16 -1.03 -24.75 2.34
CA LEU A 16 -1.31 -25.68 1.24
C LEU A 16 -1.39 -27.13 1.69
N ALA A 17 -0.58 -27.52 2.70
CA ALA A 17 -0.61 -28.86 3.27
C ALA A 17 -1.92 -29.16 4.04
N ASP A 18 -2.60 -28.11 4.53
CA ASP A 18 -3.89 -28.23 5.24
C ASP A 18 -5.10 -28.30 4.29
N VAL A 19 -4.92 -27.96 3.00
CA VAL A 19 -6.01 -28.04 2.01
C VAL A 19 -6.20 -29.49 1.55
N PRO A 20 -7.43 -30.04 1.57
CA PRO A 20 -7.72 -31.38 1.04
C PRO A 20 -7.21 -31.58 -0.39
N GLY A 21 -6.68 -32.77 -0.66
CA GLY A 21 -6.12 -33.12 -1.99
C GLY A 21 -7.17 -33.31 -3.08
N ASP A 22 -6.71 -33.38 -4.33
CA ASP A 22 -7.56 -33.57 -5.51
C ASP A 22 -8.32 -34.91 -5.42
N GLY A 23 -9.65 -34.84 -5.26
CA GLY A 23 -10.55 -36.00 -5.22
C GLY A 23 -11.41 -36.09 -3.95
N ASP A 24 -10.97 -35.47 -2.85
CA ASP A 24 -11.68 -35.48 -1.55
C ASP A 24 -12.17 -34.09 -1.11
N GLY A 25 -11.87 -33.04 -1.88
CA GLY A 25 -12.18 -31.63 -1.57
C GLY A 25 -13.41 -31.06 -2.28
N THR A 26 -13.86 -29.91 -1.78
CA THR A 26 -14.95 -29.09 -2.35
C THR A 26 -14.43 -28.11 -3.41
N ASP A 27 -15.32 -27.48 -4.19
CA ASP A 27 -14.95 -26.37 -5.10
C ASP A 27 -14.27 -25.20 -4.36
N PHE A 28 -14.60 -25.00 -3.08
CA PHE A 28 -13.97 -24.01 -2.24
C PHE A 28 -12.52 -24.39 -1.92
N ASP A 29 -12.24 -25.66 -1.65
CA ASP A 29 -10.87 -26.14 -1.41
C ASP A 29 -10.00 -25.99 -2.67
N ALA A 30 -10.57 -26.28 -3.84
CA ALA A 30 -9.90 -26.07 -5.12
C ALA A 30 -9.57 -24.57 -5.36
N LEU A 31 -10.50 -23.66 -5.01
CA LEU A 31 -10.28 -22.23 -5.07
C LEU A 31 -9.19 -21.78 -4.08
N THR A 32 -9.23 -22.28 -2.84
CA THR A 32 -8.23 -22.01 -1.80
C THR A 32 -6.84 -22.42 -2.26
N ALA A 33 -6.67 -23.66 -2.72
CA ALA A 33 -5.40 -24.16 -3.22
C ALA A 33 -4.88 -23.32 -4.39
N ARG A 34 -5.76 -22.92 -5.32
CA ARG A 34 -5.37 -22.03 -6.44
C ARG A 34 -4.85 -20.68 -5.94
N ARG A 35 -5.56 -20.01 -5.03
CA ARG A 35 -5.16 -18.70 -4.50
C ARG A 35 -3.87 -18.76 -3.68
N LEU A 36 -3.63 -19.87 -2.96
CA LEU A 36 -2.37 -20.08 -2.25
C LEU A 36 -1.20 -20.32 -3.21
N ARG A 37 -1.37 -21.12 -4.27
CA ARG A 37 -0.34 -21.30 -5.31
C ARG A 37 -0.02 -20.00 -6.04
N GLU A 38 -1.04 -19.22 -6.42
CA GLU A 38 -0.85 -17.88 -6.99
C GLU A 38 0.00 -16.99 -6.07
N ARG A 39 -0.26 -17.01 -4.75
CA ARG A 39 0.53 -16.26 -3.78
C ARG A 39 1.97 -16.76 -3.68
N ARG A 40 2.18 -18.07 -3.63
CA ARG A 40 3.53 -18.68 -3.62
C ARG A 40 4.32 -18.27 -4.85
N ASP A 41 3.70 -18.32 -6.02
CA ASP A 41 4.36 -18.01 -7.29
C ASP A 41 4.77 -16.52 -7.33
N LEU A 42 3.91 -15.60 -6.86
CA LEU A 42 4.28 -14.18 -6.69
C LEU A 42 5.43 -13.97 -5.68
N LEU A 43 5.41 -14.69 -4.55
CA LEU A 43 6.49 -14.59 -3.55
C LEU A 43 7.84 -15.06 -4.12
N ALA A 44 7.83 -16.11 -4.95
CA ALA A 44 9.02 -16.60 -5.63
C ALA A 44 9.52 -15.62 -6.70
N GLU A 45 8.62 -15.12 -7.55
CA GLU A 45 8.93 -14.14 -8.60
C GLU A 45 9.57 -12.88 -8.03
N PHE A 46 8.99 -12.35 -6.95
CA PHE A 46 9.41 -11.09 -6.37
C PHE A 46 10.39 -11.24 -5.20
N ALA A 47 10.94 -12.42 -4.92
CA ALA A 47 11.81 -12.65 -3.75
C ALA A 47 13.00 -11.66 -3.62
N GLY A 48 13.54 -11.19 -4.76
CA GLY A 48 14.62 -10.21 -4.82
C GLY A 48 14.22 -8.74 -4.70
N HIS A 49 12.91 -8.44 -4.59
CA HIS A 49 12.37 -7.08 -4.56
C HIS A 49 12.10 -6.59 -3.15
N GLN A 50 12.79 -7.14 -2.14
CA GLN A 50 12.63 -6.64 -0.78
C GLN A 50 13.01 -5.16 -0.73
N PRO A 51 12.13 -4.26 -0.26
CA PRO A 51 12.44 -2.85 -0.13
C PRO A 51 13.64 -2.65 0.80
N PRO A 52 14.58 -1.76 0.45
CA PRO A 52 15.66 -1.40 1.36
C PRO A 52 15.11 -0.72 2.61
N ASP A 53 15.87 -0.76 3.70
CA ASP A 53 15.55 0.06 4.86
C ASP A 53 15.69 1.54 4.49
N ILE A 54 14.71 2.35 4.89
CA ILE A 54 14.71 3.78 4.62
C ILE A 54 15.61 4.47 5.66
N GLU A 55 16.74 5.02 5.21
CA GLU A 55 17.70 5.71 6.09
C GLU A 55 17.15 7.04 6.62
N VAL A 56 16.39 7.77 5.81
CA VAL A 56 15.83 9.08 6.19
C VAL A 56 14.35 9.14 5.82
N SER A 57 13.50 9.37 6.82
CA SER A 57 12.07 9.56 6.61
C SER A 57 11.55 10.74 7.43
N THR A 58 10.61 11.50 6.86
CA THR A 58 9.87 12.52 7.60
C THR A 58 8.91 11.82 8.54
N VAL A 59 9.13 12.00 9.85
CA VAL A 59 8.35 11.36 10.92
C VAL A 59 7.37 12.36 11.52
N GLY A 60 6.15 11.91 11.79
CA GLY A 60 5.10 12.71 12.41
C GLY A 60 4.14 11.87 13.23
N HIS A 61 3.16 12.55 13.83
CA HIS A 61 2.02 11.88 14.46
C HIS A 61 1.06 11.39 13.38
N LEU A 62 0.77 10.09 13.43
CA LEU A 62 0.00 9.36 12.45
C LEU A 62 -1.33 8.94 13.06
N HIS A 63 -2.40 8.94 12.28
CA HIS A 63 -3.69 8.38 12.68
C HIS A 63 -3.62 6.87 12.94
N GLY A 64 -2.76 6.16 12.20
CA GLY A 64 -2.50 4.71 12.30
C GLY A 64 -3.59 3.81 11.70
N SER A 65 -4.78 4.35 11.45
CA SER A 65 -5.95 3.62 10.98
C SER A 65 -6.80 4.41 9.97
N PHE A 66 -6.22 5.36 9.23
CA PHE A 66 -6.98 6.21 8.32
C PHE A 66 -7.57 5.43 7.13
N HIS A 67 -8.91 5.38 7.05
CA HIS A 67 -9.67 4.71 5.98
C HIS A 67 -11.11 5.24 5.91
N GLY A 68 -11.90 4.82 4.91
CA GLY A 68 -13.24 5.35 4.65
C GLY A 68 -14.20 5.27 5.85
N GLY A 69 -14.17 4.18 6.63
CA GLY A 69 -14.95 4.05 7.86
C GLY A 69 -14.67 5.09 8.96
N HIS A 70 -13.53 5.77 8.89
CA HIS A 70 -13.12 6.83 9.82
C HIS A 70 -13.39 8.24 9.31
N LEU A 71 -13.97 8.38 8.11
CA LEU A 71 -14.31 9.67 7.52
C LEU A 71 -15.82 9.93 7.58
N ARG A 72 -16.19 11.16 7.94
CA ARG A 72 -17.56 11.65 7.83
C ARG A 72 -17.62 12.75 6.79
N TYR A 73 -18.65 12.70 5.96
CA TYR A 73 -18.86 13.63 4.86
C TYR A 73 -20.10 14.48 5.12
N GLY A 74 -20.02 15.77 4.80
CA GLY A 74 -21.15 16.68 4.79
C GLY A 74 -22.00 16.54 3.52
N GLY A 75 -23.12 17.27 3.45
CA GLY A 75 -24.04 17.23 2.31
C GLY A 75 -23.42 17.67 0.96
N SER A 76 -22.35 18.45 0.99
CA SER A 76 -21.56 18.86 -0.18
C SER A 76 -20.39 17.92 -0.51
N GLY A 77 -20.26 16.78 0.17
CA GLY A 77 -19.22 15.79 -0.10
C GLY A 77 -17.83 16.13 0.46
N ASN A 78 -17.68 17.22 1.22
CA ASN A 78 -16.45 17.51 1.94
C ASN A 78 -16.33 16.66 3.22
N VAL A 79 -15.11 16.31 3.61
CA VAL A 79 -14.85 15.69 4.91
C VAL A 79 -15.17 16.71 6.01
N THR A 80 -15.98 16.32 6.99
CA THR A 80 -16.39 17.14 8.13
C THR A 80 -15.81 16.65 9.45
N ALA A 81 -15.41 15.37 9.52
CA ALA A 81 -14.72 14.82 10.69
C ALA A 81 -13.85 13.61 10.31
N VAL A 82 -12.76 13.46 11.06
CA VAL A 82 -11.89 12.27 11.08
C VAL A 82 -12.02 11.64 12.47
N LEU A 83 -12.40 10.37 12.51
CA LEU A 83 -12.73 9.59 13.72
C LEU A 83 -11.76 8.40 13.88
N GLY A 84 -11.81 7.67 15.00
CA GLY A 84 -11.03 6.43 15.16
C GLY A 84 -9.55 6.67 15.50
N TRP A 85 -9.28 7.60 16.43
CA TRP A 85 -7.94 8.00 16.86
C TRP A 85 -7.28 7.03 17.86
N ASP A 86 -7.85 5.85 18.09
CA ASP A 86 -7.29 4.81 18.95
C ASP A 86 -5.99 4.22 18.39
N GLY A 87 -5.80 4.28 17.08
CA GLY A 87 -4.57 3.88 16.38
C GLY A 87 -3.44 4.91 16.37
N LEU A 88 -3.59 6.06 17.06
CA LEU A 88 -2.61 7.15 17.02
C LEU A 88 -1.20 6.66 17.36
N THR A 89 -0.23 6.98 16.49
CA THR A 89 1.16 6.56 16.66
C THR A 89 2.13 7.60 16.10
N THR A 90 3.42 7.33 16.16
CA THR A 90 4.47 8.16 15.54
C THR A 90 5.23 7.32 14.52
N GLY A 91 5.47 7.85 13.34
CA GLY A 91 6.19 7.12 12.29
C GLY A 91 6.32 7.89 10.98
N PRO A 92 6.82 7.22 9.91
CA PRO A 92 7.00 7.83 8.60
C PRO A 92 5.66 8.29 8.00
N VAL A 93 5.54 9.60 7.73
CA VAL A 93 4.32 10.22 7.18
C VAL A 93 3.98 9.64 5.82
N ALA A 94 4.98 9.46 4.94
CA ALA A 94 4.81 8.87 3.61
C ALA A 94 4.13 7.48 3.67
N GLY A 95 4.50 6.67 4.68
CA GLY A 95 3.89 5.36 4.90
C GLY A 95 2.40 5.44 5.23
N GLU A 96 1.97 6.42 6.02
CA GLU A 96 0.54 6.63 6.29
C GLU A 96 -0.21 7.12 5.05
N VAL A 97 0.36 8.05 4.28
CA VAL A 97 -0.26 8.57 3.05
C VAL A 97 -0.54 7.43 2.07
N VAL A 98 0.48 6.59 1.81
CA VAL A 98 0.35 5.44 0.90
C VAL A 98 -0.65 4.41 1.41
N ARG A 99 -0.58 4.04 2.69
CA ARG A 99 -1.55 3.11 3.31
C ARG A 99 -2.97 3.61 3.21
N SER A 100 -3.17 4.90 3.49
CA SER A 100 -4.47 5.57 3.43
C SER A 100 -5.04 5.52 2.03
N ALA A 101 -4.24 5.91 1.03
CA ALA A 101 -4.65 5.87 -0.38
C ALA A 101 -5.04 4.45 -0.82
N ALA A 102 -4.22 3.44 -0.47
CA ALA A 102 -4.52 2.06 -0.78
C ALA A 102 -5.82 1.57 -0.09
N ARG A 103 -6.10 2.00 1.15
CA ARG A 103 -7.34 1.64 1.86
C ARG A 103 -8.57 2.38 1.36
N LEU A 104 -8.42 3.59 0.83
CA LEU A 104 -9.53 4.41 0.34
C LEU A 104 -9.94 4.07 -1.09
N PHE A 105 -8.98 3.63 -1.91
CA PHE A 105 -9.15 3.56 -3.37
C PHE A 105 -8.85 2.18 -3.96
N ALA A 106 -8.63 1.15 -3.13
CA ALA A 106 -8.69 -0.23 -3.61
C ALA A 106 -10.13 -0.64 -3.91
N CYS A 107 -10.32 -1.27 -5.06
CA CYS A 107 -11.55 -1.99 -5.39
C CYS A 107 -11.54 -3.34 -4.68
N ASP A 108 -12.71 -3.81 -4.24
CA ASP A 108 -12.90 -5.14 -3.62
C ASP A 108 -12.83 -6.31 -4.63
N ASP A 109 -12.45 -6.02 -5.89
CA ASP A 109 -12.37 -6.96 -7.00
C ASP A 109 -10.99 -6.91 -7.69
N GLU A 110 -10.89 -7.41 -8.92
CA GLU A 110 -9.63 -7.51 -9.68
C GLU A 110 -9.21 -6.18 -10.34
N ARG A 111 -9.99 -5.10 -10.20
CA ARG A 111 -9.64 -3.78 -10.77
C ARG A 111 -8.45 -3.11 -10.09
N GLY A 112 -8.11 -3.53 -8.87
CA GLY A 112 -6.97 -2.97 -8.14
C GLY A 112 -7.21 -1.56 -7.58
N LEU A 113 -6.23 -0.66 -7.71
CA LEU A 113 -6.33 0.73 -7.23
C LEU A 113 -6.92 1.65 -8.30
N ASP A 114 -7.82 2.54 -7.89
CA ASP A 114 -8.21 3.72 -8.68
C ASP A 114 -7.06 4.75 -8.65
N LEU A 115 -6.16 4.65 -9.63
CA LEU A 115 -4.95 5.45 -9.71
C LEU A 115 -5.21 6.96 -9.92
N ASP A 116 -6.33 7.33 -10.54
CA ASP A 116 -6.69 8.74 -10.73
C ASP A 116 -7.08 9.36 -9.39
N ARG A 117 -7.89 8.66 -8.58
CA ARG A 117 -8.23 9.10 -7.21
C ARG A 117 -7.03 9.09 -6.28
N VAL A 118 -6.15 8.10 -6.40
CA VAL A 118 -4.88 8.06 -5.67
C VAL A 118 -4.07 9.32 -5.97
N GLN A 119 -3.87 9.65 -7.25
CA GLN A 119 -3.08 10.83 -7.62
C GLN A 119 -3.74 12.13 -7.14
N ALA A 120 -5.06 12.25 -7.22
CA ALA A 120 -5.79 13.40 -6.69
C ALA A 120 -5.63 13.55 -5.17
N PHE A 121 -5.76 12.44 -4.42
CA PHE A 121 -5.55 12.41 -2.97
C PHE A 121 -4.13 12.82 -2.59
N VAL A 122 -3.12 12.25 -3.27
CA VAL A 122 -1.72 12.54 -3.00
C VAL A 122 -1.37 14.00 -3.33
N ARG A 123 -1.91 14.55 -4.43
CA ARG A 123 -1.79 15.97 -4.77
C ARG A 123 -2.40 16.87 -3.70
N GLY A 124 -3.58 16.49 -3.18
CA GLY A 124 -4.20 17.16 -2.05
C GLY A 124 -3.33 17.15 -0.80
N HIS A 125 -2.74 16.00 -0.45
CA HIS A 125 -1.80 15.90 0.67
C HIS A 125 -0.58 16.81 0.46
N ARG A 126 0.06 16.74 -0.71
CA ARG A 126 1.23 17.57 -1.08
C ARG A 126 0.97 19.06 -0.88
N SER A 127 -0.25 19.53 -1.16
CA SER A 127 -0.63 20.95 -1.00
C SER A 127 -0.64 21.43 0.46
N ALA A 128 -0.77 20.52 1.42
CA ALA A 128 -0.80 20.83 2.85
C ALA A 128 0.50 20.44 3.58
N TYR A 129 1.18 19.39 3.12
CA TYR A 129 2.38 18.86 3.75
C TYR A 129 3.37 18.35 2.70
N PRO A 130 4.50 19.06 2.47
CA PRO A 130 5.49 18.64 1.49
C PRO A 130 6.24 17.39 1.96
N LEU A 131 6.48 16.46 1.04
CA LEU A 131 7.32 15.29 1.20
C LEU A 131 8.22 15.16 -0.03
N ASP A 132 9.29 14.39 0.10
CA ASP A 132 10.14 14.04 -1.04
C ASP A 132 9.52 12.89 -1.87
N ALA A 133 9.70 12.94 -3.19
CA ALA A 133 9.19 11.92 -4.11
C ALA A 133 9.77 10.53 -3.81
N GLY A 134 11.07 10.45 -3.47
CA GLY A 134 11.73 9.21 -3.10
C GLY A 134 11.17 8.60 -1.80
N GLN A 135 10.79 9.44 -0.82
CA GLN A 135 10.09 8.96 0.38
C GLN A 135 8.75 8.29 0.05
N ILE A 136 8.01 8.83 -0.92
CA ILE A 136 6.74 8.27 -1.36
C ILE A 136 6.95 6.97 -2.14
N GLN A 137 7.92 6.92 -3.07
CA GLN A 137 8.25 5.68 -3.78
C GLN A 137 8.67 4.56 -2.82
N ALA A 138 9.53 4.87 -1.85
CA ALA A 138 9.95 3.91 -0.83
C ALA A 138 8.76 3.41 0.01
N ALA A 139 7.82 4.31 0.36
CA ALA A 139 6.60 3.94 1.07
C ALA A 139 5.65 3.08 0.23
N VAL A 140 5.50 3.34 -1.07
CA VAL A 140 4.72 2.51 -2.02
C VAL A 140 5.33 1.12 -2.13
N HIS A 141 6.64 1.04 -2.36
CA HIS A 141 7.36 -0.21 -2.46
C HIS A 141 7.19 -1.05 -1.18
N ARG A 142 7.38 -0.41 -0.01
CA ARG A 142 7.20 -1.05 1.28
C ARG A 142 5.77 -1.54 1.52
N GLU A 143 4.79 -0.73 1.16
CA GLU A 143 3.39 -1.08 1.41
C GLU A 143 2.90 -2.23 0.51
N TRP A 144 3.36 -2.28 -0.75
CA TRP A 144 3.15 -3.44 -1.60
C TRP A 144 3.83 -4.69 -1.03
N TRP A 145 5.11 -4.58 -0.62
CA TRP A 145 5.87 -5.70 -0.08
C TRP A 145 5.23 -6.29 1.19
N GLU A 146 4.79 -5.42 2.10
CA GLU A 146 4.08 -5.82 3.31
C GLU A 146 2.78 -6.57 2.97
N ARG A 147 2.04 -6.17 1.93
CA ARG A 147 0.84 -6.91 1.46
C ARG A 147 1.18 -8.24 0.79
N LEU A 148 2.26 -8.29 0.00
CA LEU A 148 2.72 -9.52 -0.64
C LEU A 148 3.06 -10.58 0.41
N CYS A 149 3.78 -10.17 1.46
CA CYS A 149 4.17 -11.05 2.56
C CYS A 149 3.05 -11.34 3.57
N ASP A 150 1.97 -10.55 3.56
CA ASP A 150 0.84 -10.75 4.49
C ASP A 150 -0.09 -11.88 4.01
N VAL A 151 -0.01 -13.01 4.69
CA VAL A 151 -0.83 -14.20 4.46
C VAL A 151 -2.07 -14.27 5.35
N ALA A 152 -2.22 -13.36 6.33
CA ALA A 152 -3.37 -13.35 7.24
C ALA A 152 -4.73 -13.19 6.51
N PRO A 153 -4.86 -12.35 5.45
CA PRO A 153 -6.12 -12.26 4.71
C PRO A 153 -6.50 -13.59 4.03
N LEU A 154 -5.51 -14.36 3.55
CA LEU A 154 -5.74 -15.67 2.93
C LEU A 154 -6.17 -16.69 3.99
N ARG A 155 -5.48 -16.72 5.12
CA ARG A 155 -5.81 -17.60 6.25
C ARG A 155 -7.22 -17.35 6.79
N HIS A 156 -7.57 -16.10 7.04
CA HIS A 156 -8.90 -15.74 7.50
C HIS A 156 -9.98 -16.14 6.48
N ARG A 157 -9.78 -15.79 5.20
CA ARG A 157 -10.81 -16.02 4.17
C ARG A 157 -10.99 -17.49 3.81
N TYR A 158 -9.91 -18.27 3.78
CA TYR A 158 -9.92 -19.61 3.22
C TYR A 158 -9.79 -20.73 4.24
N LEU A 159 -9.26 -20.45 5.44
CA LEU A 159 -9.13 -21.44 6.52
C LEU A 159 -10.03 -21.13 7.72
N GLY A 160 -10.74 -19.99 7.70
CA GLY A 160 -11.67 -19.61 8.76
C GLY A 160 -11.01 -19.31 10.11
N GLU A 161 -9.69 -19.16 10.15
CA GLU A 161 -8.98 -18.83 11.39
C GLU A 161 -9.24 -17.36 11.79
N ASP A 162 -9.23 -17.12 13.10
CA ASP A 162 -9.34 -15.79 13.67
C ASP A 162 -8.10 -14.95 13.28
N GLY A 163 -8.33 -13.94 12.45
CA GLY A 163 -7.29 -13.05 11.95
C GLY A 163 -7.91 -11.70 11.59
N ALA A 164 -7.53 -10.66 12.33
CA ALA A 164 -8.07 -9.32 12.19
C ALA A 164 -7.90 -8.80 10.75
N GLY A 165 -8.95 -8.09 10.29
CA GLY A 165 -9.08 -7.44 8.99
C GLY A 165 -7.77 -7.20 8.24
N GLY A 166 -7.54 -8.04 7.24
CA GLY A 166 -6.40 -7.94 6.33
C GLY A 166 -6.24 -6.55 5.72
N ARG A 167 -5.06 -6.23 5.18
CA ARG A 167 -4.75 -4.94 4.55
C ARG A 167 -5.55 -4.64 3.25
N GLY A 168 -6.65 -5.31 3.00
CA GLY A 168 -7.47 -5.21 1.80
C GLY A 168 -7.67 -6.57 1.12
N PRO A 169 -8.31 -6.58 -0.06
CA PRO A 169 -8.64 -7.81 -0.76
C PRO A 169 -7.37 -8.53 -1.25
N ALA A 170 -7.37 -9.86 -1.19
CA ALA A 170 -6.24 -10.67 -1.64
C ALA A 170 -5.92 -10.48 -3.14
N SER A 171 -6.92 -10.09 -3.96
CA SER A 171 -6.77 -9.76 -5.38
C SER A 171 -5.87 -8.55 -5.62
N LEU A 172 -5.81 -7.60 -4.68
CA LEU A 172 -5.03 -6.38 -4.84
C LEU A 172 -3.53 -6.67 -5.00
N VAL A 173 -3.00 -7.69 -4.32
CA VAL A 173 -1.57 -8.02 -4.39
C VAL A 173 -1.17 -8.43 -5.81
N ALA A 174 -1.96 -9.28 -6.46
CA ALA A 174 -1.67 -9.73 -7.83
C ALA A 174 -1.70 -8.56 -8.82
N TRP A 175 -2.73 -7.71 -8.74
CA TRP A 175 -2.83 -6.51 -9.57
C TRP A 175 -1.66 -5.55 -9.31
N TRP A 176 -1.32 -5.30 -8.04
CA TRP A 176 -0.28 -4.35 -7.66
C TRP A 176 1.10 -4.86 -8.08
N SER A 177 1.40 -6.15 -7.92
CA SER A 177 2.62 -6.75 -8.46
C SER A 177 2.75 -6.53 -9.97
N ALA A 178 1.67 -6.72 -10.73
CA ALA A 178 1.65 -6.47 -12.18
C ALA A 178 1.73 -4.98 -12.56
N GLN A 179 1.55 -4.06 -11.61
CA GLN A 179 1.58 -2.61 -11.82
C GLN A 179 2.65 -1.92 -10.96
N LEU A 180 3.63 -2.64 -10.41
CA LEU A 180 4.54 -2.12 -9.40
C LEU A 180 5.22 -0.83 -9.84
N ASP A 181 5.90 -0.84 -10.99
CA ASP A 181 6.58 0.34 -11.55
C ASP A 181 5.61 1.51 -11.74
N ARG A 182 4.44 1.26 -12.34
CA ARG A 182 3.41 2.28 -12.55
C ARG A 182 2.93 2.88 -11.23
N THR A 183 2.76 2.07 -10.19
CA THR A 183 2.34 2.57 -8.88
C THR A 183 3.44 3.40 -8.21
N LEU A 184 4.72 3.03 -8.35
CA LEU A 184 5.83 3.83 -7.85
C LEU A 184 5.80 5.24 -8.48
N ASP A 185 5.59 5.32 -9.79
CA ASP A 185 5.57 6.59 -10.51
C ASP A 185 4.32 7.43 -10.20
N VAL A 186 3.12 6.83 -10.26
CA VAL A 186 1.85 7.57 -10.09
C VAL A 186 1.75 8.23 -8.72
N PHE A 187 2.16 7.52 -7.66
CA PHE A 187 2.16 8.06 -6.31
C PHE A 187 3.19 9.19 -6.14
N ALA A 188 4.36 9.07 -6.77
CA ALA A 188 5.46 10.01 -6.60
C ALA A 188 5.37 11.25 -7.49
N ALA A 189 4.67 11.17 -8.62
CA ALA A 189 4.57 12.25 -9.60
C ALA A 189 4.17 13.61 -8.98
N PRO A 190 3.14 13.71 -8.11
CA PRO A 190 2.80 14.99 -7.48
C PRO A 190 3.89 15.59 -6.59
N TYR A 191 4.91 14.83 -6.17
CA TYR A 191 6.03 15.34 -5.38
C TYR A 191 7.29 15.61 -6.22
N THR A 192 7.34 15.10 -7.45
CA THR A 192 8.48 15.30 -8.36
C THR A 192 8.47 16.72 -8.94
N ASP A 193 7.27 17.23 -9.26
CA ASP A 193 7.08 18.57 -9.85
C ASP A 193 7.55 19.72 -8.92
N ALA A 194 7.71 19.46 -7.61
CA ALA A 194 8.21 20.44 -6.64
C ALA A 194 9.68 20.82 -6.84
N ASN A 195 10.50 19.92 -7.38
CA ASN A 195 11.90 20.25 -7.67
C ASN A 195 11.99 21.26 -8.82
N ALA A 196 11.12 21.19 -9.82
CA ALA A 196 11.12 22.13 -10.94
C ALA A 196 10.76 23.57 -10.51
N ASP A 197 9.77 23.72 -9.64
CA ASP A 197 9.34 25.04 -9.15
C ASP A 197 10.37 25.68 -8.20
N ALA A 198 11.07 24.88 -7.39
CA ALA A 198 12.11 25.38 -6.48
C ALA A 198 13.39 25.85 -7.20
N TYR A 199 13.72 25.27 -8.37
CA TYR A 199 14.83 25.73 -9.21
C TYR A 199 14.44 26.91 -10.12
N ALA A 200 13.15 27.11 -10.43
CA ALA A 200 12.69 28.25 -11.21
C ALA A 200 12.71 29.57 -10.40
N ASP A 201 12.42 29.51 -9.10
CA ASP A 201 12.37 30.69 -8.23
C ASP A 201 13.77 31.16 -7.74
N GLY A 202 14.80 30.32 -7.89
CA GLY A 202 16.19 30.64 -7.49
C GLY A 202 17.08 31.21 -8.60
N ALA A 203 16.58 31.34 -9.83
CA ALA A 203 17.37 31.76 -10.99
C ALA A 203 17.23 33.25 -11.37
N ASP A 204 16.42 34.04 -10.63
CA ASP A 204 16.13 35.45 -10.95
C ASP A 204 16.82 36.48 -10.02
N ASP A 205 17.88 36.10 -9.30
CA ASP A 205 18.73 37.05 -8.56
C ASP A 205 20.00 37.41 -9.36
N GLY A 206 19.80 37.81 -10.60
CA GLY A 206 20.82 38.43 -11.45
C GLY A 206 20.90 39.94 -11.24
N HIS A 207 21.33 40.40 -10.05
CA HIS A 207 21.60 41.82 -9.82
C HIS A 207 22.77 42.31 -10.70
N ALA A 208 22.41 42.97 -11.81
CA ALA A 208 23.31 43.78 -12.61
C ALA A 208 23.69 45.05 -11.83
N TYR A 209 24.97 45.18 -11.49
CA TYR A 209 25.55 46.46 -11.06
C TYR A 209 25.67 47.39 -12.26
N GLY A 210 25.04 48.56 -12.16
CA GLY A 210 25.19 49.72 -13.03
C GLY A 210 25.07 51.00 -12.22
#